data_AF-A0A8T3KRB2-F1
#
_entry.id   AF-A0A8T3KRB2-F1
#
_cell.length_a   1.000
_cell.length_b   1.000
_cell.length_c   1.000
_cell.angle_alpha   90.00
_cell.angle_beta   90.00
_cell.angle_gamma   90.00
#
_symmetry.space_group_name_H-M   'P 1'
#
loop_
_entity.id
_entity.type
_entity.pdbx_description
1 polymer ?
#
loop_
_entity_poly.entity_id
_entity_poly.type
_entity_poly.pdbx_seq_one_letter_code
_entity_poly.pdbx_strand_id
1 'polypeptide(L)' 'MHQEHFVPLSKGGEYTHKNIIPSCKSCNSSKSNKDFFEWYPQYEYYSKENEDFILSYLGHKQNTQQLSAV' A
#
# COMPACT_ATOMS: atom_id res chain seq x y z
N MET A 1 9.12 -9.54 10.24
CA MET A 1 8.71 -8.32 9.53
C MET A 1 9.23 -8.44 8.09
N HIS A 2 8.41 -8.14 7.08
CA HIS A 2 8.76 -8.21 5.65
C HIS A 2 8.66 -6.82 5.01
N GLN A 3 9.43 -6.58 3.95
CA GLN A 3 9.29 -5.40 3.10
C GLN A 3 8.16 -5.66 2.10
N GLU A 4 7.11 -4.84 2.16
CA GLU A 4 5.97 -4.92 1.26
C GLU A 4 5.97 -3.71 0.32
N HIS A 5 5.68 -3.96 -0.95
CA HIS A 5 5.53 -2.89 -1.94
C HIS A 5 4.10 -2.37 -1.92
N PHE A 6 3.94 -1.06 -1.71
CA PHE A 6 2.66 -0.38 -1.71
C PHE A 6 1.97 -0.52 -3.07
N VAL A 7 2.67 -0.12 -4.13
CA VAL A 7 2.39 -0.47 -5.53
C VAL A 7 3.20 -1.72 -5.91
N PRO A 8 2.57 -2.83 -6.32
CA PRO A 8 3.28 -4.04 -6.72
C PRO A 8 4.27 -3.78 -7.86
N LEU A 9 5.46 -4.41 -7.81
CA LEU A 9 6.45 -4.32 -8.90
C LEU A 9 5.88 -4.78 -10.25
N SER A 10 5.03 -5.81 -10.25
CA SER A 10 4.34 -6.30 -11.46
C SER A 10 3.36 -5.30 -12.06
N LYS A 11 2.99 -4.24 -11.31
CA LYS A 11 2.14 -3.12 -11.75
C LYS A 11 2.93 -1.83 -11.94
N GLY A 12 4.27 -1.91 -12.05
CA GLY A 12 5.13 -0.75 -12.27
C GLY A 12 5.53 0.02 -11.00
N GLY A 13 5.31 -0.55 -9.82
CA GLY A 13 5.82 0.04 -8.58
C GLY A 13 7.34 0.07 -8.55
N GLU A 14 7.91 1.09 -7.91
CA GLU A 14 9.36 1.25 -7.80
C GLU A 14 9.95 0.47 -6.62
N TYR A 15 11.23 0.10 -6.72
CA TYR A 15 11.98 -0.46 -5.60
C TYR A 15 12.66 0.66 -4.79
N THR A 16 11.85 1.51 -4.16
CA THR A 16 12.33 2.68 -3.40
C THR A 16 11.63 2.77 -2.04
N HIS A 17 12.23 3.48 -1.08
CA HIS A 17 11.63 3.70 0.25
C HIS A 17 10.25 4.38 0.20
N LYS A 18 9.95 5.10 -0.88
CA LYS A 18 8.64 5.74 -1.11
C LYS A 18 7.54 4.77 -1.52
N ASN A 19 7.89 3.51 -1.78
CA ASN A 19 6.97 2.46 -2.17
C ASN A 19 7.07 1.22 -1.25
N ILE A 20 7.88 1.26 -0.19
CA ILE A 20 8.13 0.10 0.68
C ILE A 20 7.66 0.40 2.10
N ILE A 21 6.81 -0.47 2.65
CA ILE A 21 6.36 -0.43 4.05
C ILE A 21 6.72 -1.72 4.79
N PRO A 22 6.95 -1.67 6.12
CA PRO A 22 7.07 -2.86 6.92
C PRO A 22 5.71 -3.54 7.08
N SER A 23 5.65 -4.84 6.81
CA SER A 23 4.42 -5.62 6.87
C SER A 23 4.61 -6.97 7.54
N CYS A 24 3.53 -7.50 8.09
CA CYS A 24 3.51 -8.84 8.65
C CYS A 24 3.48 -9.88 7.51
N LYS A 25 3.87 -11.14 7.77
CA LYS A 25 3.88 -12.18 6.73
C LYS A 25 2.49 -12.41 6.14
N SER A 26 1.48 -12.56 7.00
CA SER A 26 0.10 -12.80 6.59
C SER A 26 -0.52 -11.59 5.88
N CYS A 27 -0.19 -10.37 6.33
CA CYS A 27 -0.60 -9.11 5.71
C CYS A 27 -0.11 -9.06 4.26
N ASN A 28 1.22 -9.19 4.07
CA ASN A 28 1.85 -9.21 2.76
C ASN A 28 1.32 -10.33 1.84
N SER A 29 1.09 -11.53 2.39
CA SER A 29 0.46 -12.62 1.62
C SER A 29 -1.00 -12.34 1.26
N SER A 30 -1.77 -11.66 2.12
CA SER A 30 -3.18 -11.32 1.88
C SER A 30 -3.34 -10.23 0.82
N LYS A 31 -2.46 -9.22 0.83
CA LYS A 31 -2.41 -8.17 -0.19
C LYS A 31 -1.93 -8.75 -1.52
N SER A 32 -0.81 -9.48 -1.52
CA SER A 32 -0.19 -10.02 -2.74
C SER A 32 0.04 -8.92 -3.78
N ASN A 33 -0.62 -8.99 -4.94
CA ASN A 33 -0.56 -8.00 -6.03
C ASN A 33 -1.80 -7.09 -6.11
N LYS A 34 -2.68 -7.13 -5.10
CA LYS A 34 -3.85 -6.25 -5.04
C LYS A 34 -3.43 -4.80 -4.81
N ASP A 35 -4.24 -3.88 -5.31
CA ASP A 35 -4.07 -2.47 -5.01
C ASP A 35 -4.32 -2.21 -3.52
N PHE A 36 -3.58 -1.27 -2.92
CA PHE A 36 -3.72 -0.97 -1.50
C PHE A 36 -5.12 -0.43 -1.17
N PHE A 37 -5.67 0.43 -2.03
CA PHE A 37 -6.99 1.03 -1.83
C PHE A 37 -8.13 0.05 -2.07
N GLU A 38 -7.89 -1.02 -2.82
CA GLU A 38 -8.84 -2.13 -2.97
C GLU A 38 -8.77 -3.11 -1.79
N TRP A 39 -7.55 -3.45 -1.34
CA TRP A 39 -7.32 -4.49 -0.35
C TRP A 39 -7.52 -4.02 1.09
N TYR A 40 -6.94 -2.88 1.47
CA TYR A 40 -6.85 -2.51 2.88
C TYR A 40 -8.22 -2.21 3.50
N PRO A 41 -9.17 -1.52 2.82
CA PRO A 41 -10.51 -1.30 3.36
C PRO A 41 -11.33 -2.58 3.56
N GLN A 42 -10.96 -3.69 2.92
CA GLN A 42 -11.63 -5.00 3.04
C GLN A 42 -10.92 -5.93 4.02
N TYR A 43 -9.79 -5.51 4.61
CA TYR A 43 -9.00 -6.33 5.52
C TYR A 43 -9.61 -6.36 6.93
N GLU A 44 -9.57 -7.52 7.59
CA GLU A 44 -10.20 -7.76 8.90
C GLU A 44 -9.78 -6.75 9.98
N TYR A 45 -8.54 -6.27 9.94
CA TYR A 45 -7.98 -5.29 10.89
C TYR A 45 -7.77 -3.91 10.26
N TYR A 46 -8.64 -3.53 9.31
CA TYR A 46 -8.63 -2.19 8.75
C TYR A 46 -8.78 -1.14 9.86
N SER A 47 -7.94 -0.10 9.81
CA SER A 47 -8.08 1.11 10.62
C SER A 47 -7.78 2.31 9.75
N LYS A 48 -8.67 3.30 9.79
CA LYS A 48 -8.48 4.55 9.06
C LYS A 48 -7.23 5.30 9.53
N GLU A 49 -6.93 5.24 10.82
CA GLU A 49 -5.74 5.88 11.40
C GLU A 49 -4.45 5.24 10.85
N ASN A 50 -4.43 3.91 10.71
CA ASN A 50 -3.30 3.20 10.11
C ASN A 50 -3.18 3.51 8.61
N GLU A 51 -4.31 3.60 7.88
CA GLU A 51 -4.31 4.01 6.48
C GLU A 51 -3.69 5.40 6.31
N ASP A 52 -4.15 6.37 7.09
CA ASP A 52 -3.65 7.75 7.06
C ASP A 52 -2.16 7.81 7.46
N PHE A 53 -1.73 7.00 8.43
CA PHE A 53 -0.32 6.88 8.80
C PHE A 53 0.54 6.33 7.64
N ILE A 54 0.10 5.24 7.00
CA ILE A 54 0.80 4.62 5.86
C ILE A 54 0.91 5.60 4.70
N LEU A 55 -0.20 6.26 4.35
CA LEU A 55 -0.23 7.25 3.26
C LEU A 55 0.69 8.44 3.56
N SER A 56 0.66 8.95 4.79
CA SER A 56 1.55 10.03 5.23
C SER A 56 3.02 9.62 5.16
N TYR A 57 3.36 8.41 5.63
CA TYR A 57 4.72 7.87 5.58
C TYR A 57 5.28 7.79 4.16
N LEU A 58 4.44 7.40 3.19
CA LEU A 58 4.79 7.30 1.78
C LEU A 58 4.75 8.66 1.04
N GLY A 59 4.29 9.72 1.71
CA GLY A 59 4.16 11.06 1.13
C GLY A 59 2.94 11.24 0.21
N HIS A 60 1.94 10.36 0.31
CA HIS A 60 0.66 10.54 -0.37
C HIS A 60 -0.16 11.60 0.38
N LYS A 61 -0.49 12.70 -0.31
CA LYS A 61 -1.47 13.68 0.18
C LYS A 61 -2.86 13.24 -0.27
N GLN A 62 -3.84 13.25 0.64
CA GLN A 62 -5.18 12.75 0.36
C GLN A 62 -5.75 13.31 -0.96
N ASN A 63 -6.45 12.42 -1.66
CA ASN A 63 -7.27 12.66 -2.84
C ASN A 63 -6.58 12.77 -4.21
N THR A 64 -5.70 11.82 -4.52
CA THR A 64 -5.60 11.33 -5.89
C THR A 64 -5.28 9.85 -5.85
N GLN A 65 -6.26 9.01 -6.23
CA GLN A 65 -5.94 7.78 -6.91
C GLN A 65 -4.83 8.11 -7.91
N GLN A 66 -3.70 7.39 -7.88
CA GLN A 66 -2.90 7.24 -9.08
C GLN A 66 -3.70 6.39 -10.09
N LEU A 67 -4.82 6.93 -10.56
CA LEU A 67 -5.49 6.58 -11.79
C LEU A 67 -5.80 7.91 -12.49
N SER A 68 -4.80 8.47 -13.15
CA SER A 68 -4.96 9.31 -14.35
C SER A 68 -3.61 9.87 -14.79
N ALA A 69 -2.88 9.06 -15.57
CA ALA A 69 -2.10 9.55 -16.71
C ALA A 69 -1.79 8.32 -17.57
N VAL A 70 -2.55 8.22 -18.66
CA VAL A 70 -2.33 7.53 -19.94
C VAL A 70 -1.12 6.61 -20.04
#